data_AF-F2NCQ3-F1
#
_entry.id   AF-F2NCQ3-F1
#
_cell.length_a   1.000
_cell.length_b   1.000
_cell.length_c   1.000
_cell.angle_alpha   90.00
_cell.angle_beta   90.00
_cell.angle_gamma   90.00
#
_symmetry.space_group_name_H-M   'P 1'
#
loop_
_entity.id
_entity.type
_entity.pdbx_description
1 polymer ?
#
loop_
_entity_poly.entity_id
_entity_poly.type
_entity_poly.pdbx_seq_one_letter_code
_entity_poly.pdbx_strand_id
1 'polypeptide(L)' 'MNTEILLKKRFFRPDEVAELLLISKRTIYRMIHDGRLDGVDKNRRPLRVPREAILSLFPVDAWAN' A
#
# COMPACT_ATOMS: atom_id res chain seq x y z
N MET A 1 4.24 -7.64 -10.54
CA MET A 1 2.82 -7.27 -10.65
C MET A 1 2.69 -6.07 -11.58
N ASN A 2 1.64 -5.97 -12.41
CA ASN A 2 1.43 -4.83 -13.34
C ASN A 2 0.85 -3.62 -12.56
N THR A 3 1.42 -2.42 -12.71
CA THR A 3 1.02 -1.18 -12.01
C THR A 3 -0.40 -0.73 -12.35
N GLU A 4 -0.96 -1.13 -13.50
CA GLU A 4 -2.36 -0.89 -13.88
C GLU A 4 -3.38 -1.37 -12.83
N ILE A 5 -3.01 -2.35 -12.00
CA ILE A 5 -3.90 -2.87 -10.96
C ILE A 5 -4.20 -1.84 -9.87
N LEU A 6 -3.29 -0.87 -9.65
CA LEU A 6 -3.50 0.24 -8.73
C LEU A 6 -4.72 1.07 -9.13
N LEU A 7 -5.02 1.22 -10.41
CA LEU A 7 -6.20 1.98 -10.85
C LEU A 7 -7.51 1.22 -10.63
N LYS A 8 -7.49 -0.11 -10.75
CA LYS A 8 -8.70 -0.96 -10.75
C LYS A 8 -9.09 -1.44 -9.35
N LYS A 9 -8.12 -1.70 -8.47
CA LYS A 9 -8.36 -2.35 -7.17
C LYS A 9 -8.36 -1.33 -6.03
N ARG A 10 -9.37 -1.40 -5.17
CA ARG A 10 -9.52 -0.50 -3.99
C ARG A 10 -8.72 -0.94 -2.76
N PHE A 11 -8.56 -2.24 -2.55
CA PHE A 11 -7.93 -2.80 -1.36
C PHE A 11 -6.92 -3.89 -1.70
N PHE A 12 -5.78 -3.87 -1.05
CA PHE A 12 -4.66 -4.78 -1.28
C PHE A 12 -4.34 -5.59 -0.02
N ARG A 13 -3.88 -6.82 -0.20
CA ARG A 13 -3.26 -7.60 0.88
C ARG A 13 -1.82 -7.11 1.12
N PRO A 14 -1.25 -7.28 2.32
CA PRO A 14 0.12 -6.83 2.60
C PRO A 14 1.19 -7.44 1.67
N ASP A 15 1.02 -8.68 1.22
CA ASP A 15 1.87 -9.34 0.22
C ASP A 15 1.77 -8.67 -1.16
N GLU A 16 0.58 -8.29 -1.58
CA GLU A 16 0.37 -7.56 -2.85
C GLU A 16 1.04 -6.18 -2.81
N VAL A 17 0.95 -5.47 -1.68
CA VAL A 17 1.63 -4.18 -1.51
C VAL A 17 3.15 -4.35 -1.52
N ALA A 18 3.65 -5.42 -0.90
CA ALA A 18 5.07 -5.77 -0.90
C ALA A 18 5.60 -5.95 -2.35
N GLU A 19 4.84 -6.66 -3.19
CA GLU A 19 5.16 -6.82 -4.61
C GLU A 19 5.10 -5.51 -5.41
N LEU A 20 4.12 -4.64 -5.13
CA LEU A 20 3.99 -3.33 -5.81
C LEU A 20 5.15 -2.40 -5.50
N LEU A 21 5.58 -2.38 -4.24
CA LEU A 21 6.63 -1.48 -3.75
C LEU A 21 8.04 -2.10 -3.82
N LEU A 22 8.15 -3.34 -4.30
CA LEU A 22 9.42 -4.10 -4.38
C LEU A 22 10.16 -4.17 -3.02
N ILE A 23 9.41 -4.36 -1.93
CA ILE A 23 9.94 -4.49 -0.57
C ILE A 23 9.38 -5.73 0.12
N SER A 24 9.96 -6.12 1.25
CA SER A 24 9.47 -7.29 1.99
C SER A 24 8.10 -7.06 2.63
N LYS A 25 7.30 -8.13 2.77
CA LYS A 25 6.05 -8.12 3.55
C LYS A 25 6.27 -7.68 5.00
N ARG A 26 7.44 -7.99 5.59
CA ARG A 26 7.84 -7.53 6.93
C ARG A 26 7.97 -6.00 6.97
N THR A 27 8.52 -5.39 5.93
CA THR A 27 8.61 -3.93 5.80
C THR A 27 7.22 -3.32 5.74
N ILE A 28 6.27 -3.91 5.01
CA ILE A 28 4.87 -3.45 5.00
C ILE A 28 4.25 -3.45 6.40
N TYR A 29 4.38 -4.54 7.15
CA TYR A 29 3.87 -4.58 8.52
C TYR A 29 4.54 -3.54 9.43
N ARG A 30 5.85 -3.30 9.26
CA ARG A 30 6.56 -2.24 9.99
C ARG A 30 6.02 -0.86 9.63
N MET A 31 5.84 -0.57 8.35
CA MET A 31 5.28 0.70 7.87
C MET A 31 3.86 0.95 8.40
N ILE A 32 3.04 -0.10 8.48
CA ILE A 32 1.71 -0.01 9.10
C ILE A 32 1.85 0.26 10.60
N HIS A 33 2.75 -0.45 11.27
CA HIS A 33 2.96 -0.31 12.71
C HIS A 33 3.46 1.09 13.09
N ASP A 34 4.47 1.61 12.39
CA ASP A 34 5.12 2.89 12.64
C ASP A 34 4.39 4.12 12.02
N GLY A 35 3.35 3.89 11.21
CA GLY A 35 2.49 4.93 10.66
C GLY A 35 2.91 5.45 9.27
N ARG A 36 3.98 4.90 8.67
CA ARG A 36 4.37 5.26 7.29
C ARG A 36 3.37 4.81 6.23
N LEU A 37 2.57 3.78 6.51
CA LEU A 37 1.45 3.34 5.68
C LEU A 37 0.15 3.58 6.45
N ASP A 38 -0.32 4.82 6.41
CA ASP A 38 -1.47 5.30 7.19
C ASP A 38 -2.83 4.92 6.54
N GLY A 39 -3.92 5.02 7.29
CA GLY A 39 -5.27 4.68 6.81
C GLY A 39 -5.56 3.17 6.77
N VAL A 40 -4.66 2.35 7.31
CA VAL A 40 -4.85 0.91 7.44
C VAL A 40 -5.43 0.56 8.81
N ASP A 41 -6.61 -0.06 8.83
CA ASP A 41 -7.21 -0.58 10.07
C ASP A 41 -6.44 -1.81 10.57
N LYS A 42 -5.68 -1.62 11.66
CA LYS A 42 -4.84 -2.64 12.31
C LYS A 42 -5.65 -3.74 12.99
N ASN A 43 -6.91 -3.49 13.32
CA ASN A 43 -7.79 -4.43 14.03
C ASN A 43 -8.60 -5.30 13.07
N ARG A 44 -8.77 -4.86 11.81
CA ARG A 44 -9.46 -5.64 10.80
C ARG A 44 -8.72 -6.92 10.44
N ARG A 45 -9.48 -8.02 10.33
CA ARG A 45 -9.00 -9.31 9.84
C ARG A 45 -9.92 -9.80 8.71
N PRO A 46 -9.37 -10.21 7.55
CA PRO A 46 -7.95 -10.12 7.19
C PRO A 46 -7.53 -8.65 6.91
N LEU A 47 -6.26 -8.32 7.18
CA LEU A 47 -5.71 -6.98 6.98
C LEU A 47 -5.80 -6.56 5.51
N ARG A 48 -6.21 -5.32 5.25
CA ARG A 48 -6.35 -4.74 3.91
C ARG A 48 -5.81 -3.32 3.89
N VAL A 49 -4.95 -3.04 2.93
CA VAL A 49 -4.36 -1.72 2.68
C VAL A 49 -5.20 -1.01 1.62
N PRO A 50 -5.78 0.17 1.90
CA PRO A 50 -6.47 0.97 0.90
C PRO A 50 -5.49 1.43 -0.18
N ARG A 51 -5.96 1.56 -1.42
CA ARG A 51 -5.15 2.12 -2.51
C ARG A 51 -4.60 3.50 -2.17
N GLU A 52 -5.41 4.34 -1.53
CA GLU A 52 -5.08 5.71 -1.18
C GLU A 52 -3.88 5.77 -0.23
N ALA A 53 -3.75 4.80 0.68
CA ALA A 53 -2.59 4.63 1.56
C ALA A 53 -1.31 4.26 0.81
N ILE A 54 -1.42 3.58 -0.34
CA ILE A 54 -0.27 3.25 -1.19
C ILE A 54 0.10 4.48 -2.01
N LEU A 55 -0.88 5.19 -2.56
CA LEU A 55 -0.66 6.40 -3.37
C LEU A 55 -0.04 7.52 -2.54
N SER A 56 -0.37 7.64 -1.25
CA SER A 56 0.23 8.64 -0.36
C SER A 56 1.73 8.47 -0.12
N LEU A 57 2.31 7.32 -0.48
CA LEU A 57 3.76 7.10 -0.44
C LEU A 57 4.51 7.81 -1.57
N PHE A 58 3.80 8.23 -2.62
CA PHE A 58 4.38 8.86 -3.80
C PHE A 58 4.11 10.37 -3.79
N PRO A 59 5.06 11.19 -4.25
CA PRO A 59 4.84 12.61 -4.43
C PRO A 59 3.65 12.89 -5.37
N VAL A 60 2.89 13.95 -5.10
CA VAL A 60 1.70 14.32 -5.90
C VAL A 60 2.09 14.71 -7.34
N ASP A 61 3.28 15.27 -7.51
CA ASP A 61 3.90 15.67 -8.77
C ASP A 61 4.52 14.50 -9.57
N ALA A 62 4.66 13.32 -8.96
CA ALA A 62 5.23 12.14 -9.63
C ALA A 62 4.35 11.58 -10.77
N TRP A 63 3.10 12.06 -10.88
CA TRP A 63 2.11 11.62 -11.87
C TRP A 63 1.76 12.70 -12.90
N ALA A 64 2.45 13.86 -12.86
CA ALA A 64 2.13 15.05 -13.64
C ALA A 64 2.99 15.24 -14.92
N ASN A 65 3.73 14.22 -15.36
CA ASN A 65 4.47 14.24 -16.63
C ASN A 65 4.01 13.12 -17.56
#